data_AF-A0A561TTK6-F1
#
_entry.id   AF-A0A561TTK6-F1
#
_cell.length_a   1.000
_cell.length_b   1.000
_cell.length_c   1.000
_cell.angle_alpha   90.00
_cell.angle_beta   90.00
_cell.angle_gamma   90.00
#
_symmetry.space_group_name_H-M   'P 1'
#
loop_
_entity.id
_entity.type
_entity.pdbx_description
1 polymer ?
#
loop_
_entity_poly.entity_id
_entity_poly.type
_entity_poly.pdbx_seq_one_letter_code
_entity_poly.pdbx_strand_id
1 'polypeptide(L)'
;MRPHRESADATGDRLRTLLRAADDDVEVPPDLFDRIRRPRPTPAAPPAARRRRLRPLLAAGAVAVVAAGAALLAGTGGLHLFHRQSAQAPPGGTGITVTVYNAEAGCRPLHTLECALDLLQNPHERYVAQYSAGLVWHGERLSADCVVTDGTLLTDEAGVSSRRWYHVTLPTGATGWLPGARTRNTEEVPFCATDPALPPDTLPGPTSSP
;
A
#
# COMPACT_ATOMS: atom_id res chain seq x y z
N MET A 1 -17.21 5.09 -39.45
CA MET A 1 -15.85 4.53 -39.67
C MET A 1 -14.95 5.05 -38.55
N ARG A 2 -14.33 4.19 -37.71
CA ARG A 2 -13.58 4.60 -36.50
C ARG A 2 -12.06 4.50 -36.71
N PRO A 3 -11.36 5.59 -37.04
CA PRO A 3 -9.91 5.58 -37.32
C PRO A 3 -9.03 5.30 -36.08
N HIS A 4 -9.51 5.58 -34.87
CA HIS A 4 -8.73 5.38 -33.64
C HIS A 4 -8.51 3.92 -33.25
N ARG A 5 -9.42 3.01 -33.63
CA ARG A 5 -9.31 1.59 -33.26
C ARG A 5 -8.25 0.87 -34.09
N GLU A 6 -8.17 1.20 -35.37
CA GLU A 6 -7.19 0.67 -36.32
C GLU A 6 -5.75 1.06 -35.96
N SER A 7 -5.54 2.28 -35.44
CA SER A 7 -4.23 2.72 -34.93
C SER A 7 -3.81 2.02 -33.64
N ALA A 8 -4.75 1.73 -32.73
CA ALA A 8 -4.48 0.99 -31.51
C ALA A 8 -4.12 -0.48 -31.80
N ASP A 9 -4.85 -1.12 -32.71
CA ASP A 9 -4.60 -2.50 -33.12
C ASP A 9 -3.24 -2.64 -33.82
N ALA A 10 -2.90 -1.72 -34.74
CA ALA A 10 -1.59 -1.68 -35.40
C ALA A 10 -0.43 -1.45 -34.43
N THR A 11 -0.62 -0.63 -33.39
CA THR A 11 0.38 -0.41 -32.34
C THR A 11 0.58 -1.67 -31.49
N GLY A 12 -0.51 -2.34 -31.14
CA GLY A 12 -0.47 -3.61 -30.40
C GLY A 12 0.28 -4.70 -31.16
N ASP A 13 0.07 -4.83 -32.46
CA ASP A 13 0.74 -5.84 -33.29
C ASP A 13 2.23 -5.56 -33.45
N ARG A 14 2.60 -4.28 -33.58
CA ARG A 14 4.01 -3.87 -33.58
C ARG A 14 4.69 -4.22 -32.25
N LEU A 15 4.04 -3.92 -31.12
CA LEU A 15 4.59 -4.24 -29.80
C LEU A 15 4.77 -5.75 -29.61
N ARG A 16 3.78 -6.56 -29.98
CA ARG A 16 3.88 -8.03 -29.92
C ARG A 16 5.02 -8.57 -30.77
N THR A 17 5.26 -7.96 -31.93
CA THR A 17 6.37 -8.35 -32.81
C THR A 17 7.72 -8.02 -32.19
N LEU A 18 7.87 -6.84 -31.60
CA LEU A 18 9.09 -6.44 -30.90
C LEU A 18 9.36 -7.30 -29.67
N LEU A 19 8.32 -7.65 -28.90
CA LEU A 19 8.45 -8.54 -27.75
C LEU A 19 8.92 -9.94 -28.14
N ARG A 20 8.36 -10.53 -29.21
CA ARG A 20 8.81 -11.85 -29.69
C ARG A 20 10.27 -11.81 -30.15
N ALA A 21 10.66 -10.78 -30.90
CA ALA A 21 12.05 -10.62 -31.32
C ALA A 21 12.99 -10.47 -30.11
N ALA A 22 12.58 -9.73 -29.08
CA ALA A 22 13.35 -9.60 -27.85
C ALA A 22 13.46 -10.92 -27.07
N ASP A 23 12.39 -11.72 -27.00
CA ASP A 23 12.39 -13.03 -26.35
C ASP A 23 13.30 -14.04 -27.10
N ASP A 24 13.30 -14.00 -28.44
CA ASP A 24 14.16 -14.85 -29.28
C ASP A 24 15.66 -14.52 -29.09
N ASP A 25 15.99 -13.28 -28.75
CA ASP A 25 17.36 -12.82 -28.47
C ASP A 25 17.86 -13.19 -27.05
N VAL A 26 16.99 -13.71 -26.16
CA VAL A 26 17.38 -14.10 -24.80
C VAL A 26 18.00 -15.49 -24.80
N GLU A 27 19.34 -15.54 -24.75
CA GLU A 27 20.06 -16.80 -24.58
C GLU A 27 20.17 -17.18 -23.09
N VAL A 28 19.65 -18.37 -22.75
CA VAL A 28 19.72 -18.91 -21.38
C VAL A 28 21.08 -19.59 -21.16
N PRO A 29 21.88 -19.15 -20.18
CA PRO A 29 23.16 -19.80 -19.89
C PRO A 29 22.96 -21.28 -19.51
N PRO A 30 23.83 -22.20 -19.97
CA PRO A 30 23.63 -23.65 -19.80
C PRO A 30 23.62 -24.09 -18.32
N ASP A 31 24.23 -23.31 -17.42
CA ASP A 31 24.33 -23.59 -15.99
C ASP A 31 23.34 -22.75 -15.14
N LEU A 32 22.40 -22.02 -15.76
CA LEU A 32 21.44 -21.15 -15.04
C LEU A 32 20.64 -21.95 -14.01
N PHE A 33 20.07 -23.09 -14.42
CA PHE A 33 19.24 -23.90 -13.53
C PHE A 33 20.04 -24.58 -12.43
N ASP A 34 21.30 -24.93 -12.69
CA ASP A 34 22.20 -25.45 -11.67
C ASP A 34 22.54 -24.38 -10.63
N ARG A 35 22.74 -23.13 -11.06
CA ARG A 35 22.93 -21.99 -10.14
C ARG A 35 21.70 -21.74 -9.27
N ILE A 36 20.49 -21.85 -9.81
CA ILE A 36 19.24 -21.69 -9.04
C ILE A 36 19.06 -22.83 -8.03
N ARG A 37 19.42 -24.06 -8.40
CA ARG A 37 19.29 -25.25 -7.53
C ARG A 37 20.38 -25.36 -6.48
N ARG A 38 21.55 -24.74 -6.69
CA ARG A 38 22.63 -24.73 -5.70
C ARG A 38 22.12 -24.15 -4.38
N PRO A 39 22.13 -24.94 -3.30
CA PRO A 39 21.85 -24.42 -1.98
C PRO A 39 22.82 -23.27 -1.70
N ARG A 40 22.29 -22.10 -1.34
CA ARG A 40 23.16 -21.01 -0.86
C ARG A 40 23.95 -21.55 0.32
N PRO A 41 25.27 -21.32 0.40
CA PRO A 41 26.05 -21.66 1.58
C PRO A 41 25.36 -21.02 2.78
N THR A 42 24.87 -21.83 3.71
CA THR A 42 24.35 -21.32 4.97
C THR A 42 25.49 -20.56 5.63
N PRO A 43 25.31 -19.28 6.00
CA PRO A 43 26.32 -18.57 6.76
C PRO A 43 26.68 -19.44 7.97
N ALA A 44 27.95 -19.82 8.08
CA ALA A 44 28.42 -20.54 9.25
C ALA A 44 28.06 -19.73 10.49
N ALA A 45 27.40 -20.37 11.45
CA ALA A 45 27.04 -19.71 12.70
C ALA A 45 28.31 -19.09 13.31
N PRO A 46 28.27 -17.82 13.75
CA PRO A 46 29.42 -17.22 14.40
C PRO A 46 29.80 -18.08 15.61
N PRO A 47 31.11 -18.30 15.86
CA PRO A 47 31.53 -19.07 17.03
C PRO A 47 30.93 -18.43 18.28
N ALA A 48 30.29 -19.25 19.11
CA ALA A 48 29.71 -18.81 20.37
C ALA A 48 30.78 -18.10 21.20
N ALA A 49 30.69 -16.77 21.27
CA ALA A 49 31.58 -15.97 22.09
C ALA A 49 31.42 -16.41 23.55
N ARG A 50 32.48 -17.00 24.11
CA ARG A 50 32.61 -17.31 25.53
C ARG A 50 32.32 -16.03 26.32
N ARG A 51 31.17 -15.99 27.01
CA ARG A 51 30.81 -14.91 27.93
C ARG A 51 31.84 -14.86 29.06
N ARG A 52 32.89 -14.05 28.90
CA ARG A 52 33.73 -13.63 30.02
C ARG A 52 32.86 -12.72 30.90
N ARG A 53 32.49 -13.22 32.08
CA ARG A 53 31.86 -12.44 33.13
C ARG A 53 32.85 -11.35 33.58
N LEU A 54 32.71 -10.15 33.05
CA LEU A 54 33.38 -8.96 33.57
C LEU A 54 32.50 -8.38 34.68
N ARG A 55 33.04 -8.41 35.90
CA ARG A 55 32.48 -7.79 37.09
C ARG A 55 32.45 -6.26 36.91
N PRO A 56 31.43 -5.55 37.42
CA PRO A 56 31.37 -4.10 37.33
C PRO A 56 32.28 -3.48 38.39
N LEU A 57 33.23 -2.65 37.97
CA LEU A 57 33.89 -1.69 38.85
C LEU A 57 33.30 -0.31 38.55
N LEU A 58 32.57 0.17 39.55
CA LEU A 58 32.13 1.56 39.70
C LEU A 58 33.38 2.44 39.78
N ALA A 59 33.45 3.47 38.95
CA ALA A 59 34.31 4.63 39.20
C ALA A 59 33.60 5.88 38.67
N ALA A 60 33.16 6.68 39.64
CA ALA A 60 32.63 8.02 39.44
C ALA A 60 33.72 8.95 38.89
N GLY A 61 33.30 9.90 38.05
CA GLY A 61 34.17 10.95 37.53
C GLY A 61 33.34 11.98 36.78
N ALA A 62 32.74 12.90 37.52
CA ALA A 62 32.11 14.11 36.99
C ALA A 62 33.17 15.07 36.43
N VAL A 63 32.80 15.88 35.44
CA VAL A 63 32.86 17.36 35.45
C VAL A 63 32.42 17.90 34.08
N ALA A 64 31.52 18.88 34.14
CA ALA A 64 30.87 19.60 33.06
C ALA A 64 31.77 20.64 32.39
N VAL A 65 31.59 20.90 31.09
CA VAL A 65 31.98 22.17 30.42
C VAL A 65 31.01 22.51 29.28
N VAL A 66 30.17 23.52 29.58
CA VAL A 66 29.76 24.67 28.74
C VAL A 66 28.82 24.44 27.55
N ALA A 67 27.59 24.94 27.75
CA ALA A 67 26.70 25.45 26.72
C ALA A 67 27.21 26.79 26.15
N ALA A 68 27.21 26.93 24.82
CA ALA A 68 26.89 28.18 24.09
C ALA A 68 27.04 27.95 22.58
N GLY A 69 26.05 28.38 21.79
CA GLY A 69 26.15 28.39 20.33
C GLY A 69 24.79 28.61 19.68
N ALA A 70 24.37 29.87 19.65
CA ALA A 70 23.07 30.32 19.16
C ALA A 70 22.88 30.12 17.64
N ALA A 71 21.60 30.19 17.28
CA ALA A 71 21.02 30.29 15.94
C ALA A 71 21.71 31.27 14.97
N LEU A 72 21.41 31.07 13.66
CA LEU A 72 21.59 31.90 12.45
C LEU A 72 22.37 31.09 11.38
N LEU A 73 21.98 30.86 10.12
CA LEU A 73 21.06 31.48 9.15
C LEU A 73 20.71 30.41 8.09
N ALA A 74 19.46 30.31 7.66
CA ALA A 74 19.00 30.80 6.35
C ALA A 74 19.91 30.48 5.13
N GLY A 75 19.43 29.57 4.28
CA GLY A 75 19.41 29.79 2.83
C GLY A 75 20.64 29.39 2.00
N THR A 76 20.67 28.13 1.56
CA THR A 76 21.09 27.73 0.20
C THR A 76 20.31 26.44 -0.13
N GLY A 77 19.29 26.47 -0.98
CA GLY A 77 19.50 26.57 -2.43
C GLY A 77 19.88 25.23 -3.06
N GLY A 78 19.31 24.11 -2.57
CA GLY A 78 19.45 22.79 -3.18
C GLY A 78 18.27 22.49 -4.08
N LEU A 79 18.50 22.64 -5.37
CA LEU A 79 17.60 22.44 -6.50
C LEU A 79 17.04 20.99 -6.56
N HIS A 80 16.07 20.63 -5.74
CA HIS A 80 15.27 19.41 -5.95
C HIS A 80 14.08 19.72 -6.86
N LEU A 81 14.40 19.91 -8.14
CA LEU A 81 13.48 19.75 -9.26
C LEU A 81 13.11 18.26 -9.41
N PHE A 82 12.28 17.73 -8.52
CA PHE A 82 11.60 16.45 -8.77
C PHE A 82 10.15 16.55 -8.31
N HIS A 83 9.28 16.75 -9.32
CA HIS A 83 7.87 16.39 -9.35
C HIS A 83 7.06 16.71 -8.09
N ARG A 84 6.68 17.99 -7.94
CA ARG A 84 5.32 18.28 -7.43
C ARG A 84 4.35 17.76 -8.49
N GLN A 85 4.01 16.47 -8.41
CA GLN A 85 2.79 16.00 -9.06
C GLN A 85 1.66 16.82 -8.48
N SER A 86 1.01 17.54 -9.39
CA SER A 86 -0.15 18.36 -9.18
C SER A 86 -1.07 17.67 -8.17
N ALA A 87 -1.40 18.38 -7.08
CA ALA A 87 -2.56 18.05 -6.28
C ALA A 87 -3.77 18.20 -7.20
N GLN A 88 -4.06 17.16 -7.98
CA GLN A 88 -5.29 17.03 -8.71
C GLN A 88 -6.36 16.92 -7.64
N ALA A 89 -7.24 17.92 -7.56
CA ALA A 89 -8.42 17.84 -6.71
C ALA A 89 -9.15 16.51 -7.04
N PRO A 90 -9.54 15.72 -6.03
CA PRO A 90 -10.15 14.43 -6.29
C PRO A 90 -11.40 14.62 -7.15
N PRO A 91 -11.61 13.81 -8.21
CA PRO A 91 -12.88 13.79 -8.90
C PRO A 91 -13.99 13.48 -7.88
N GLY A 92 -15.06 14.28 -7.93
CA GLY A 92 -16.09 14.33 -6.91
C GLY A 92 -16.67 12.97 -6.54
N GLY A 93 -16.29 12.49 -5.36
CA GLY A 93 -17.09 11.58 -4.56
C GLY A 93 -17.48 12.33 -3.29
N THR A 94 -18.70 12.14 -2.80
CA THR A 94 -19.17 12.67 -1.50
C THR A 94 -18.51 11.98 -0.29
N GLY A 95 -17.38 11.31 -0.52
CA GLY A 95 -16.68 10.50 0.47
C GLY A 95 -15.77 11.33 1.37
N ILE A 96 -15.46 10.76 2.52
CA ILE A 96 -14.58 11.32 3.53
C ILE A 96 -13.14 11.02 3.14
N THR A 97 -12.24 11.98 3.35
CA THR A 97 -10.84 11.78 2.96
C THR A 97 -10.12 10.88 3.95
N VAL A 98 -9.60 9.75 3.48
CA VAL A 98 -8.71 8.87 4.25
C VAL A 98 -7.28 8.98 3.74
N THR A 99 -6.30 8.93 4.66
CA THR A 99 -4.88 8.97 4.29
C THR A 99 -4.26 7.59 4.44
N VAL A 100 -3.60 7.14 3.38
CA VAL A 100 -2.89 5.86 3.32
C VAL A 100 -1.65 5.90 4.22
N TYR A 101 -1.47 4.85 5.02
CA TYR A 101 -0.38 4.73 5.96
C TYR A 101 0.38 3.41 5.77
N ASN A 102 1.67 3.51 5.45
CA ASN A 102 2.59 2.38 5.46
C ASN A 102 3.33 2.34 6.80
N ALA A 103 3.22 1.20 7.51
CA ALA A 103 3.88 0.97 8.78
C ALA A 103 5.40 0.96 8.65
N GLU A 104 5.93 0.50 7.52
CA GLU A 104 7.36 0.42 7.25
C GLU A 104 7.96 1.82 7.00
N ALA A 105 8.77 2.30 7.95
CA ALA A 105 9.34 3.65 7.89
C ALA A 105 10.18 3.90 6.63
N GLY A 106 10.89 2.88 6.14
CA GLY A 106 11.70 2.95 4.92
C GLY A 106 10.88 3.14 3.65
N CYS A 107 9.61 2.72 3.64
CA CYS A 107 8.72 2.86 2.49
C CYS A 107 7.93 4.17 2.46
N ARG A 108 7.86 4.90 3.57
CA ARG A 108 7.14 6.18 3.63
C ARG A 108 7.63 7.24 2.64
N PRO A 109 8.95 7.41 2.38
CA PRO A 109 9.42 8.37 1.38
C PRO A 109 9.47 7.79 -0.05
N LEU A 110 9.11 6.52 -0.26
CA LEU A 110 9.33 5.80 -1.52
C LEU A 110 8.02 5.51 -2.24
N HIS A 111 7.97 5.84 -3.54
CA HIS A 111 6.86 5.50 -4.43
C HIS A 111 7.31 4.42 -5.43
N THR A 112 7.78 3.28 -4.89
CA THR A 112 8.17 2.10 -5.69
C THR A 112 7.13 0.99 -5.54
N LEU A 113 7.19 -0.03 -6.39
CA LEU A 113 6.24 -1.15 -6.35
C LEU A 113 6.39 -1.99 -5.07
N GLU A 114 7.60 -2.10 -4.53
CA GLU A 114 7.89 -2.81 -3.28
C GLU A 114 7.30 -2.10 -2.05
N CYS A 115 7.07 -0.79 -2.17
CA CYS A 115 6.53 0.06 -1.10
C CYS A 115 5.06 0.43 -1.30
N ALA A 116 4.44 -0.08 -2.37
CA ALA A 116 3.02 0.05 -2.61
C ALA A 116 2.22 -0.86 -1.69
N LEU A 117 1.01 -0.44 -1.36
CA LEU A 117 0.02 -1.20 -0.62
C LEU A 117 -1.10 -1.60 -1.57
N ASP A 118 -1.53 -2.86 -1.47
CA ASP A 118 -2.67 -3.36 -2.24
C ASP A 118 -3.99 -2.82 -1.68
N LEU A 119 -4.87 -2.42 -2.58
CA LEU A 119 -6.31 -2.34 -2.33
C LEU A 119 -6.93 -3.66 -2.74
N LEU A 120 -7.80 -4.26 -1.94
CA LEU A 120 -8.44 -5.52 -2.33
C LEU A 120 -9.72 -5.28 -3.12
N GLN A 121 -10.11 -6.28 -3.91
CA GLN A 121 -11.44 -6.34 -4.54
C GLN A 121 -12.53 -6.65 -3.52
N ASN A 122 -12.22 -7.42 -2.47
CA ASN A 122 -13.17 -7.90 -1.46
C ASN A 122 -12.56 -7.82 -0.04
N PRO A 123 -13.24 -7.20 0.95
CA PRO A 123 -12.70 -7.00 2.29
C PRO A 123 -12.70 -8.27 3.16
N HIS A 124 -13.39 -9.33 2.72
CA HIS A 124 -13.43 -10.63 3.40
C HIS A 124 -12.43 -11.63 2.82
N GLU A 125 -11.62 -11.22 1.83
CA GLU A 125 -10.53 -12.04 1.30
C GLU A 125 -9.24 -11.87 2.11
N ARG A 126 -8.27 -12.75 1.85
CA ARG A 126 -6.94 -12.63 2.44
C ARG A 126 -6.19 -11.47 1.78
N TYR A 127 -5.43 -10.72 2.56
CA TYR A 127 -4.62 -9.61 2.06
C TYR A 127 -3.38 -10.12 1.33
N VAL A 128 -3.52 -10.37 0.04
CA VAL A 128 -2.45 -10.82 -0.87
C VAL A 128 -2.59 -10.15 -2.23
N ALA A 129 -1.47 -9.89 -2.90
CA ALA A 129 -1.41 -9.16 -4.17
C ALA A 129 -2.27 -9.75 -5.31
N GLN A 130 -2.58 -11.06 -5.25
CA GLN A 130 -3.43 -11.73 -6.26
C GLN A 130 -4.84 -11.12 -6.33
N TYR A 131 -5.37 -10.58 -5.24
CA TYR A 131 -6.71 -10.01 -5.15
C TYR A 131 -6.71 -8.48 -5.19
N SER A 132 -5.62 -7.91 -5.70
CA SER A 132 -5.45 -6.46 -5.79
C SER A 132 -6.42 -5.85 -6.81
N ALA A 133 -7.11 -4.80 -6.41
CA ALA A 133 -7.88 -3.89 -7.25
C ALA A 133 -7.04 -2.67 -7.69
N GLY A 134 -5.88 -2.45 -7.04
CA GLY A 134 -5.01 -1.32 -7.31
C GLY A 134 -3.92 -1.16 -6.26
N LEU A 135 -2.95 -0.31 -6.57
CA LEU A 135 -1.82 0.02 -5.71
C LEU A 135 -1.95 1.45 -5.20
N VAL A 136 -1.61 1.66 -3.93
CA VAL A 136 -1.58 2.97 -3.29
C VAL A 136 -0.31 3.15 -2.46
N TRP A 137 0.12 4.39 -2.28
CA TRP A 137 1.35 4.73 -1.57
C TRP A 137 1.10 5.50 -0.29
N HIS A 138 2.10 5.52 0.59
CA HIS A 138 2.03 6.27 1.83
C HIS A 138 1.72 7.76 1.58
N GLY A 139 0.83 8.33 2.39
CA GLY A 139 0.47 9.74 2.32
C GLY A 139 -0.53 10.08 1.23
N GLU A 140 -0.87 9.14 0.34
CA GLU A 140 -1.95 9.33 -0.62
C GLU A 140 -3.28 9.55 0.12
N ARG A 141 -4.07 10.48 -0.43
CA ARG A 141 -5.39 10.84 0.06
C ARG A 141 -6.43 10.24 -0.86
N LEU A 142 -7.26 9.37 -0.31
CA LEU A 142 -8.31 8.68 -1.05
C LEU A 142 -9.67 9.13 -0.53
N SER A 143 -10.67 9.17 -1.42
CA SER A 143 -12.06 9.37 -1.01
C SER A 143 -12.64 8.04 -0.55
N ALA A 144 -13.12 7.97 0.69
CA ALA A 144 -13.81 6.81 1.25
C ALA A 144 -15.31 7.08 1.37
N ASP A 145 -16.13 6.31 0.68
CA ASP A 145 -17.59 6.46 0.72
C ASP A 145 -18.24 5.66 1.85
N CYS A 146 -17.68 4.50 2.23
CA CYS A 146 -18.21 3.70 3.33
C CYS A 146 -17.17 2.78 3.99
N VAL A 147 -17.52 2.18 5.13
CA VAL A 147 -16.68 1.24 5.89
C VAL A 147 -17.46 -0.03 6.28
N VAL A 148 -16.79 -1.18 6.21
CA VAL A 148 -17.24 -2.44 6.84
C VAL A 148 -16.36 -2.75 8.05
N THR A 149 -16.89 -3.49 9.04
CA THR A 149 -16.18 -3.73 10.33
C THR A 149 -15.97 -5.19 10.68
N ASP A 150 -16.46 -6.07 9.81
CA ASP A 150 -16.42 -7.53 9.87
C ASP A 150 -15.55 -8.13 8.75
N GLY A 151 -14.68 -7.32 8.14
CA GLY A 151 -13.71 -7.82 7.17
C GLY A 151 -12.63 -8.69 7.80
N THR A 152 -11.78 -9.27 6.95
CA THR A 152 -10.65 -10.09 7.38
C THR A 152 -9.76 -9.29 8.33
N LEU A 153 -9.35 -9.88 9.46
CA LEU A 153 -8.42 -9.24 10.38
C LEU A 153 -7.06 -9.07 9.70
N LEU A 154 -6.60 -7.83 9.55
CA LEU A 154 -5.24 -7.53 9.12
C LEU A 154 -4.45 -6.98 10.30
N THR A 155 -3.19 -7.41 10.43
CA THR A 155 -2.20 -6.81 11.34
C THR A 155 -1.05 -6.28 10.51
N ASP A 156 -0.68 -5.02 10.72
CA ASP A 156 0.45 -4.40 10.02
C ASP A 156 1.80 -4.78 10.66
N GLU A 157 2.89 -4.34 10.03
CA GLU A 157 4.26 -4.61 10.46
C GLU A 157 4.61 -3.93 11.80
N ALA A 158 3.81 -2.96 12.24
CA ALA A 158 3.93 -2.31 13.54
C ALA A 158 3.05 -2.95 14.63
N GLY A 159 2.31 -4.01 14.31
CA GLY A 159 1.44 -4.73 15.24
C GLY A 159 0.05 -4.10 15.42
N VAL A 160 -0.35 -3.15 14.58
CA VAL A 160 -1.70 -2.58 14.59
C VAL A 160 -2.64 -3.51 13.85
N SER A 161 -3.68 -4.00 14.55
CA SER A 161 -4.68 -4.89 13.98
C SER A 161 -6.02 -4.18 13.75
N SER A 162 -6.70 -4.51 12.65
CA SER A 162 -8.05 -4.00 12.37
C SER A 162 -8.87 -4.97 11.52
N ARG A 163 -10.18 -5.01 11.77
CA ARG A 163 -11.20 -5.63 10.89
C ARG A 163 -11.99 -4.58 10.09
N ARG A 164 -11.65 -3.30 10.25
CA ARG A 164 -12.27 -2.22 9.48
C ARG A 164 -11.68 -2.20 8.08
N TRP A 165 -12.52 -2.10 7.05
CA TRP A 165 -12.09 -1.93 5.67
C TRP A 165 -12.89 -0.80 5.04
N TYR A 166 -12.18 0.15 4.45
CA TYR A 166 -12.76 1.34 3.83
C TYR A 166 -12.90 1.09 2.34
N HIS A 167 -14.10 1.27 1.80
CA HIS A 167 -14.29 1.33 0.36
C HIS A 167 -13.79 2.68 -0.12
N VAL A 168 -12.80 2.67 -1.01
CA VAL A 168 -12.10 3.87 -1.47
C VAL A 168 -12.15 3.98 -2.98
N THR A 169 -12.15 5.22 -3.46
CA THR A 169 -12.06 5.57 -4.88
C THR A 169 -10.73 6.28 -5.16
N LEU A 170 -9.96 5.76 -6.12
CA LEU A 170 -8.73 6.40 -6.61
C LEU A 170 -9.06 7.60 -7.51
N PRO A 171 -8.12 8.54 -7.70
CA PRO A 171 -8.26 9.62 -8.67
C PRO A 171 -8.49 9.15 -10.11
N THR A 172 -8.09 7.92 -10.45
CA THR A 172 -8.34 7.29 -11.75
C THR A 172 -9.78 6.79 -11.93
N GLY A 173 -10.59 6.79 -10.86
CA GLY A 173 -11.94 6.23 -10.83
C GLY A 173 -11.98 4.73 -10.50
N ALA A 174 -10.84 4.06 -10.35
CA ALA A 174 -10.80 2.70 -9.82
C ALA A 174 -11.26 2.68 -8.35
N THR A 175 -11.90 1.59 -7.92
CA THR A 175 -12.33 1.40 -6.54
C THR A 175 -11.73 0.15 -5.93
N GLY A 176 -11.64 0.12 -4.60
CA GLY A 176 -11.13 -1.03 -3.86
C GLY A 176 -11.26 -0.86 -2.36
N TRP A 177 -10.78 -1.86 -1.61
CA TRP A 177 -10.87 -1.91 -0.15
C TRP A 177 -9.52 -1.69 0.49
N LEU A 178 -9.41 -0.61 1.27
CA LEU A 178 -8.24 -0.27 2.06
C LEU A 178 -8.40 -0.78 3.51
N PRO A 179 -7.52 -1.65 4.02
CA PRO A 179 -7.61 -2.11 5.39
C PRO A 179 -7.34 -0.97 6.38
N GLY A 180 -8.10 -0.93 7.48
CA GLY A 180 -7.98 0.13 8.47
C GLY A 180 -6.64 0.18 9.19
N ALA A 181 -5.92 -0.95 9.28
CA ALA A 181 -4.53 -0.97 9.76
C ALA A 181 -3.58 -0.15 8.87
N ARG A 182 -3.89 0.00 7.58
CA ARG A 182 -3.15 0.81 6.59
C ARG A 182 -3.67 2.25 6.52
N THR A 183 -4.35 2.73 7.56
CA THR A 183 -4.85 4.10 7.65
C THR A 183 -4.49 4.74 8.98
N ARG A 184 -4.57 6.07 9.02
CA ARG A 184 -4.57 6.86 10.26
C ARG A 184 -5.87 7.68 10.35
N ASN A 185 -6.96 7.15 9.80
CA ASN A 185 -8.22 7.89 9.77
C ASN A 185 -8.73 8.13 11.20
N THR A 186 -9.07 9.37 11.50
CA THR A 186 -9.68 9.78 12.77
C THR A 186 -11.10 10.27 12.60
N GLU A 187 -11.56 10.41 11.34
CA GLU A 187 -12.91 10.82 11.00
C GLU A 187 -13.83 9.60 10.91
N GLU A 188 -15.10 9.80 11.25
CA GLU A 188 -16.12 8.74 11.17
C GLU A 188 -16.61 8.57 9.74
N VAL A 189 -16.41 7.37 9.18
CA VAL A 189 -16.93 6.98 7.86
C VAL A 189 -18.23 6.19 8.04
N PRO A 190 -19.30 6.48 7.28
CA PRO A 190 -20.56 5.76 7.41
C PRO A 190 -20.40 4.28 7.06
N PHE A 191 -21.22 3.43 7.67
CA PHE A 191 -21.23 2.00 7.32
C PHE A 191 -21.73 1.81 5.89
N CYS A 192 -21.16 0.82 5.20
CA CYS A 192 -21.68 0.41 3.90
C CYS A 192 -23.11 -0.09 4.07
N ALA A 193 -24.03 0.38 3.23
CA ALA A 193 -25.39 -0.12 3.23
C ALA A 193 -25.35 -1.62 2.92
N THR A 194 -25.88 -2.45 3.83
CA THR A 194 -26.31 -3.79 3.44
C THR A 194 -27.50 -3.57 2.53
N ASP A 195 -27.33 -3.87 1.26
CA ASP A 195 -28.30 -3.63 0.17
C ASP A 195 -29.77 -3.70 0.67
N PRO A 196 -30.49 -2.56 0.77
CA PRO A 196 -31.91 -2.59 1.08
C PRO A 196 -32.70 -2.88 -0.20
N ALA A 197 -32.45 -4.03 -0.82
CA ALA A 197 -33.31 -4.58 -1.86
C ALA A 197 -34.48 -5.35 -1.21
N LEU A 198 -35.23 -4.67 -0.34
CA LEU A 198 -36.59 -5.05 0.01
C LEU A 198 -37.36 -3.76 0.30
N PRO A 199 -38.28 -3.35 -0.60
CA PRO A 199 -39.11 -2.19 -0.33
C PRO A 199 -39.92 -2.43 0.96
N PRO A 200 -40.07 -1.44 1.84
CA PRO A 200 -40.94 -1.54 3.00
C PRO A 200 -42.40 -1.39 2.57
N ASP A 201 -42.91 -2.25 1.70
CA ASP A 201 -44.32 -2.33 1.31
C ASP A 201 -44.63 -3.70 0.70
N THR A 202 -44.62 -4.73 1.53
CA THR A 202 -45.43 -5.92 1.27
C THR A 202 -45.95 -6.45 2.60
N LEU A 203 -46.72 -5.62 3.30
CA LEU A 203 -47.69 -6.12 4.26
C LEU A 203 -48.86 -6.69 3.45
N PRO A 204 -49.15 -8.00 3.48
CA PRO A 204 -50.43 -8.49 2.99
C PRO A 204 -51.53 -7.86 3.86
N GLY A 205 -52.41 -7.08 3.23
CA GLY A 205 -53.60 -6.53 3.88
C GLY A 205 -54.50 -7.63 4.46
N PRO A 206 -55.35 -7.30 5.44
CA PRO A 206 -56.15 -8.28 6.16
C PRO A 206 -57.09 -9.05 5.22
N THR A 207 -57.14 -10.35 5.45
CA THR A 207 -58.06 -11.33 4.84
C THR A 207 -59.51 -10.88 4.93
N SER A 208 -60.18 -10.78 3.78
CA SER A 208 -61.64 -10.76 3.69
C SER A 208 -62.11 -12.10 3.12
N SER A 209 -62.62 -12.97 3.98
CA SER A 209 -63.47 -14.11 3.61
C SER A 209 -64.90 -13.64 3.30
N PRO A 210 -65.58 -14.32 2.37
CA PRO A 210 -66.96 -14.74 2.59
C PRO A 210 -67.06 -16.26 2.80
#